data_AF-A0A7C6T0W1-F1
#
_entry.id   AF-A0A7C6T0W1-F1
#
_cell.length_a   1.000
_cell.length_b   1.000
_cell.length_c   1.000
_cell.angle_alpha   90.00
_cell.angle_beta   90.00
_cell.angle_gamma   90.00
#
_symmetry.space_group_name_H-M   'P 1'
#
loop_
_entity.id
_entity.type
_entity.pdbx_description
1 polymer ?
#
loop_
_entity_poly.entity_id
_entity_poly.type
_entity_poly.pdbx_seq_one_letter_code
_entity_poly.pdbx_strand_id
1 'polypeptide(L)'
;MPKPRKMLTDCNAPYIVSLMRLIETQSKVTIANWCVSYAEANLLPIWEKTFPDDGRPRAALRAARDWLEGKIKLPAAKKVILDAHAAAREAEGYPAQQGAARAIGQAASTIHSATHSLGLPLYGSLAIAYDRIGVNSSWEELLRVAEEECWKMDAALRAVAVDNEPNPAKVNWKC
;
A
#
# COMPACT_ATOMS: atom_id res chain seq x y z
N MET A 1 -26.85 6.61 -5.04
CA MET A 1 -25.53 6.45 -5.70
C MET A 1 -24.95 5.10 -5.30
N PRO A 2 -24.26 4.39 -6.20
CA PRO A 2 -23.63 3.11 -5.86
C PRO A 2 -22.53 3.29 -4.79
N LYS A 3 -22.33 2.27 -3.95
CA LYS A 3 -21.29 2.29 -2.89
C LYS A 3 -19.90 2.43 -3.55
N PRO A 4 -19.02 3.34 -3.06
CA PRO A 4 -17.67 3.45 -3.58
C PRO A 4 -16.92 2.11 -3.54
N ARG A 5 -16.14 1.84 -4.58
CA ARG A 5 -15.30 0.65 -4.65
C ARG A 5 -14.18 0.77 -3.62
N LYS A 6 -13.78 -0.36 -3.05
CA LYS A 6 -12.75 -0.39 -1.99
C LYS A 6 -11.33 -0.50 -2.53
N MET A 7 -11.16 -1.09 -3.70
CA MET A 7 -9.87 -1.38 -4.32
C MET A 7 -10.06 -1.66 -5.82
N LEU A 8 -8.95 -1.65 -6.56
CA LEU A 8 -8.86 -2.31 -7.86
C LEU A 8 -9.02 -3.84 -7.68
N THR A 9 -9.63 -4.51 -8.65
CA THR A 9 -9.90 -5.96 -8.58
C THR A 9 -9.34 -6.75 -9.76
N ASP A 10 -8.87 -6.07 -10.80
CA ASP A 10 -8.27 -6.74 -11.95
C ASP A 10 -6.76 -6.90 -11.73
N CYS A 11 -6.37 -8.06 -11.22
CA CYS A 11 -4.97 -8.40 -11.03
C CYS A 11 -4.24 -8.73 -12.35
N ASN A 12 -4.96 -8.91 -13.45
CA ASN A 12 -4.37 -9.15 -14.78
C ASN A 12 -4.12 -7.84 -15.53
N ALA A 13 -4.48 -6.69 -14.96
CA ALA A 13 -4.18 -5.40 -15.54
C ALA A 13 -2.66 -5.24 -15.75
N PRO A 14 -2.20 -4.68 -16.88
CA PRO A 14 -0.77 -4.64 -17.24
C PRO A 14 0.13 -4.03 -16.15
N TYR A 15 -0.33 -2.97 -15.48
CA TYR A 15 0.39 -2.30 -14.41
C TYR A 15 0.49 -3.15 -13.12
N ILE A 16 -0.51 -3.99 -12.82
CA ILE A 16 -0.45 -4.93 -11.70
C ILE A 16 0.50 -6.08 -12.03
N VAL A 17 0.39 -6.64 -13.24
CA VAL A 17 1.26 -7.74 -13.70
C VAL A 17 2.73 -7.30 -13.75
N SER A 18 3.02 -6.08 -14.21
CA SER A 18 4.37 -5.52 -14.19
C SER A 18 4.94 -5.46 -12.76
N LEU A 19 4.16 -4.92 -11.82
CA LEU A 19 4.54 -4.87 -10.40
C LEU A 19 4.76 -6.27 -9.83
N MET A 20 3.85 -7.22 -10.06
CA MET A 20 3.96 -8.59 -9.56
C MET A 20 5.27 -9.24 -10.02
N ARG A 21 5.57 -9.16 -11.32
CA ARG A 21 6.81 -9.69 -11.91
C ARG A 21 8.05 -9.05 -11.32
N LEU A 22 8.03 -7.73 -11.10
CA LEU A 22 9.16 -7.05 -10.49
C LEU A 22 9.32 -7.48 -9.02
N ILE A 23 8.25 -7.52 -8.24
CA ILE A 23 8.25 -7.97 -6.84
C ILE A 23 8.83 -9.38 -6.70
N GLU A 24 8.50 -10.30 -7.62
CA GLU A 24 9.02 -11.68 -7.63
C GLU A 24 10.54 -11.77 -7.76
N THR A 25 11.19 -10.72 -8.28
CA THR A 25 12.66 -10.68 -8.42
C THR A 25 13.37 -10.08 -7.21
N GLN A 26 12.64 -9.52 -6.24
CA GLN A 26 13.23 -8.71 -5.17
C GLN A 26 13.17 -9.39 -3.81
N SER A 27 14.12 -9.07 -2.93
CA SER A 27 14.10 -9.58 -1.56
C SER A 27 12.94 -8.98 -0.75
N LYS A 28 12.52 -9.68 0.31
CA LYS A 28 11.47 -9.17 1.22
C LYS A 28 11.83 -7.80 1.80
N VAL A 29 13.11 -7.55 2.04
CA VAL A 29 13.60 -6.28 2.61
C VAL A 29 13.43 -5.15 1.60
N THR A 30 13.83 -5.36 0.33
CA THR A 30 13.63 -4.38 -0.74
C THR A 30 12.15 -4.05 -0.93
N ILE A 31 11.30 -5.07 -1.02
CA ILE A 31 9.85 -4.90 -1.23
C ILE A 31 9.22 -4.16 -0.03
N ALA A 32 9.58 -4.52 1.21
CA ALA A 32 9.04 -3.88 2.41
C ALA A 32 9.45 -2.41 2.51
N ASN A 33 10.73 -2.09 2.28
CA ASN A 33 11.22 -0.71 2.30
C ASN A 33 10.56 0.17 1.24
N TRP A 34 10.40 -0.36 0.02
CA TRP A 34 9.67 0.31 -1.05
C TRP A 34 8.21 0.58 -0.65
N CYS A 35 7.50 -0.44 -0.18
CA CYS A 35 6.11 -0.32 0.25
C CYS A 35 5.92 0.73 1.34
N VAL A 36 6.72 0.65 2.41
CA VAL A 36 6.63 1.56 3.57
C VAL A 36 6.95 2.99 3.13
N SER A 37 8.01 3.19 2.34
CA SER A 37 8.41 4.52 1.90
C SER A 37 7.40 5.16 0.94
N TYR A 38 6.85 4.38 0.00
CA TYR A 38 5.83 4.88 -0.93
C TYR A 38 4.55 5.27 -0.18
N ALA A 39 4.10 4.42 0.75
CA ALA A 39 2.91 4.68 1.56
C ALA A 39 3.11 5.89 2.48
N GLU A 40 4.28 6.04 3.09
CA GLU A 40 4.61 7.21 3.91
C GLU A 40 4.58 8.51 3.11
N ALA A 41 5.13 8.52 1.89
CA ALA A 41 5.18 9.73 1.07
C ALA A 41 3.84 10.10 0.43
N ASN A 42 3.03 9.12 0.02
CA ASN A 42 1.87 9.37 -0.86
C ASN A 42 0.51 9.07 -0.23
N LEU A 43 0.45 8.20 0.78
CA LEU A 43 -0.83 7.76 1.37
C LEU A 43 -1.05 8.32 2.77
N LEU A 44 0.02 8.46 3.55
CA LEU A 44 -0.08 9.05 4.89
C LEU A 44 -0.62 10.49 4.84
N PRO A 45 -0.23 11.37 3.90
CA PRO A 45 -0.83 12.70 3.78
C PRO A 45 -2.35 12.68 3.52
N ILE A 46 -2.87 11.68 2.78
CA ILE A 46 -4.30 11.54 2.52
C ILE A 46 -5.07 11.26 3.80
N TRP A 47 -4.51 10.41 4.67
CA TRP A 47 -5.08 10.12 5.98
C TRP A 47 -5.08 11.35 6.87
N GLU A 48 -3.92 11.99 7.03
CA GLU A 48 -3.71 13.08 7.99
C GLU A 48 -4.44 14.37 7.63
N LYS A 49 -4.79 14.56 6.36
CA LYS A 49 -5.67 15.64 5.91
C LYS A 49 -7.03 15.65 6.60
N THR A 50 -7.55 14.48 6.99
CA THR A 50 -8.87 14.33 7.62
C THR A 50 -8.77 13.88 9.07
N PHE A 51 -7.78 13.05 9.41
CA PHE A 51 -7.59 12.50 10.74
C PHE A 51 -6.19 12.83 11.30
N PRO A 52 -5.85 14.13 11.49
CA PRO A 52 -4.52 14.54 11.91
C PRO A 52 -4.14 14.02 13.31
N ASP A 53 -5.12 13.83 14.19
CA ASP A 53 -4.90 13.35 15.56
C ASP A 53 -4.89 11.82 15.68
N ASP A 54 -5.26 11.09 14.62
CA ASP A 54 -5.20 9.63 14.59
C ASP A 54 -3.86 9.14 14.02
N GLY A 55 -2.90 8.94 14.93
CA GLY A 55 -1.56 8.48 14.59
C GLY A 55 -1.43 7.01 14.19
N ARG A 56 -2.51 6.20 14.16
CA ARG A 56 -2.42 4.74 13.94
C ARG A 56 -1.74 4.37 12.61
N PRO A 57 -2.06 4.97 11.45
CA PRO A 57 -1.35 4.65 10.20
C PRO A 57 0.14 5.03 10.21
N ARG A 58 0.48 6.20 10.78
CA ARG A 58 1.88 6.62 10.94
C ARG A 58 2.65 5.66 11.85
N ALA A 59 2.04 5.23 12.94
CA ALA A 59 2.63 4.28 13.87
C ALA A 59 2.91 2.91 13.21
N ALA A 60 2.01 2.44 12.33
CA ALA A 60 2.23 1.18 11.60
C ALA A 60 3.46 1.25 10.66
N LEU A 61 3.65 2.37 9.95
CA LEU A 61 4.83 2.57 9.10
C LEU A 61 6.12 2.63 9.93
N ARG A 62 6.10 3.34 11.06
CA ARG A 62 7.24 3.39 12.00
C ARG A 62 7.58 2.02 12.56
N ALA A 63 6.57 1.26 13.00
CA ALA A 63 6.77 -0.10 13.52
C ALA A 63 7.36 -1.04 12.45
N ALA A 64 6.97 -0.89 11.19
CA ALA A 64 7.58 -1.63 10.09
C ALA A 64 9.07 -1.28 9.91
N ARG A 65 9.43 0.02 9.95
CA ARG A 65 10.83 0.46 9.92
C ARG A 65 11.64 -0.07 11.12
N ASP A 66 11.10 0.06 12.33
CA ASP A 66 11.76 -0.43 13.54
C ASP A 66 12.00 -1.95 13.50
N TRP A 67 11.08 -2.72 12.91
CA TRP A 67 11.28 -4.15 12.71
C TRP A 67 12.37 -4.45 11.66
N LEU A 68 12.36 -3.74 10.53
CA LEU A 68 13.40 -3.88 9.49
C LEU A 68 14.80 -3.56 10.01
N GLU A 69 14.89 -2.63 10.96
CA GLU A 69 16.13 -2.25 11.65
C GLU A 69 16.47 -3.15 12.86
N GLY A 70 15.63 -4.15 13.15
CA GLY A 70 15.86 -5.10 14.26
C GLY A 70 15.61 -4.54 15.66
N LYS A 71 15.02 -3.34 15.78
CA LYS A 71 14.72 -2.67 17.06
C LYS A 71 13.56 -3.31 17.82
N ILE A 72 12.58 -3.87 17.11
CA ILE A 72 11.43 -4.54 17.71
C ILE A 72 11.21 -5.95 17.16
N LYS A 73 10.55 -6.80 17.94
CA LYS A 73 10.17 -8.15 17.51
C LYS A 73 8.89 -8.12 16.67
N LEU A 74 8.73 -9.10 15.78
CA LEU A 74 7.59 -9.17 14.86
C LEU A 74 6.21 -9.08 15.55
N PRO A 75 5.94 -9.74 16.70
CA PRO A 75 4.65 -9.61 17.37
C PRO A 75 4.31 -8.18 17.79
N ALA A 76 5.30 -7.40 18.22
CA ALA A 76 5.11 -5.99 18.59
C ALA A 76 4.73 -5.15 17.35
N ALA A 77 5.44 -5.34 16.23
CA ALA A 77 5.10 -4.67 14.97
C ALA A 77 3.69 -5.02 14.49
N LYS A 78 3.33 -6.32 14.50
CA LYS A 78 2.00 -6.80 14.08
C LYS A 78 0.86 -6.17 14.88
N LYS A 79 1.02 -5.98 16.19
CA LYS A 79 0.00 -5.32 17.02
C LYS A 79 -0.30 -3.91 16.51
N VAL A 80 0.74 -3.09 16.30
CA VAL A 80 0.58 -1.72 15.80
C VAL A 80 0.02 -1.68 14.37
N ILE A 81 0.42 -2.62 13.52
CA ILE A 81 -0.10 -2.73 12.14
C ILE A 81 -1.60 -3.04 12.13
N LEU A 82 -2.08 -3.89 13.05
CA LEU A 82 -3.52 -4.18 13.19
C LEU A 82 -4.32 -2.94 13.57
N ASP A 83 -3.76 -2.03 14.36
CA ASP A 83 -4.41 -0.77 14.73
C ASP A 83 -4.64 0.14 13.52
N ALA A 84 -3.71 0.18 12.54
CA ALA A 84 -3.94 0.89 11.27
C ALA A 84 -5.10 0.27 10.47
N HIS A 85 -5.24 -1.06 10.47
CA HIS A 85 -6.40 -1.71 9.86
C HIS A 85 -7.70 -1.42 10.63
N ALA A 86 -7.67 -1.26 11.94
CA ALA A 86 -8.82 -0.83 12.73
C ALA A 86 -9.23 0.61 12.37
N ALA A 87 -8.27 1.55 12.31
CA ALA A 87 -8.49 2.91 11.86
C ALA A 87 -9.17 2.96 10.48
N ALA A 88 -8.72 2.12 9.56
CA ALA A 88 -9.31 2.02 8.24
C ALA A 88 -10.76 1.48 8.23
N ARG A 89 -11.14 0.65 9.21
CA ARG A 89 -12.54 0.19 9.37
C ARG A 89 -13.41 1.31 9.94
N GLU A 90 -12.89 2.07 10.90
CA GLU A 90 -13.58 3.18 11.55
C GLU A 90 -13.78 4.39 10.63
N ALA A 91 -12.91 4.58 9.64
CA ALA A 91 -13.04 5.64 8.62
C ALA A 91 -14.12 5.35 7.54
N GLU A 92 -15.15 4.57 7.85
CA GLU A 92 -16.28 4.39 6.93
C GLU A 92 -16.95 5.74 6.65
N GLY A 93 -17.30 5.99 5.38
CA GLY A 93 -17.78 7.30 4.92
C GLY A 93 -16.68 8.20 4.33
N TYR A 94 -15.40 7.83 4.48
CA TYR A 94 -14.25 8.57 3.92
C TYR A 94 -13.43 7.66 2.98
N PRO A 95 -13.87 7.41 1.73
CA PRO A 95 -13.27 6.37 0.87
C PRO A 95 -11.77 6.55 0.60
N ALA A 96 -11.30 7.79 0.41
CA ALA A 96 -9.88 8.07 0.21
C ALA A 96 -9.05 7.70 1.44
N GLN A 97 -9.46 8.16 2.63
CA GLN A 97 -8.78 7.90 3.90
C GLN A 97 -8.85 6.42 4.27
N GLN A 98 -10.02 5.80 4.12
CA GLN A 98 -10.21 4.37 4.35
C GLN A 98 -9.32 3.54 3.43
N GLY A 99 -9.23 3.88 2.15
CA GLY A 99 -8.33 3.22 1.20
C GLY A 99 -6.86 3.41 1.58
N ALA A 100 -6.46 4.65 1.91
CA ALA A 100 -5.09 4.98 2.32
C ALA A 100 -4.66 4.21 3.57
N ALA A 101 -5.48 4.18 4.62
CA ALA A 101 -5.16 3.43 5.85
C ALA A 101 -5.12 1.91 5.61
N ARG A 102 -6.00 1.36 4.74
CA ARG A 102 -5.91 -0.06 4.34
C ARG A 102 -4.58 -0.34 3.63
N ALA A 103 -4.22 0.48 2.66
CA ALA A 103 -2.98 0.36 1.91
C ALA A 103 -1.74 0.50 2.82
N ILE A 104 -1.74 1.44 3.78
CA ILE A 104 -0.68 1.60 4.77
C ILE A 104 -0.54 0.35 5.65
N GLY A 105 -1.64 -0.21 6.15
CA GLY A 105 -1.61 -1.45 6.93
C GLY A 105 -1.05 -2.64 6.13
N GLN A 106 -1.39 -2.73 4.84
CA GLN A 106 -0.83 -3.74 3.93
C GLN A 106 0.66 -3.50 3.67
N ALA A 107 1.06 -2.26 3.35
CA ALA A 107 2.45 -1.88 3.13
C ALA A 107 3.34 -2.21 4.34
N ALA A 108 2.87 -1.91 5.55
CA ALA A 108 3.54 -2.27 6.78
C ALA A 108 3.54 -3.78 7.03
N SER A 109 2.49 -4.51 6.66
CA SER A 109 2.42 -5.98 6.75
C SER A 109 3.42 -6.70 5.84
N THR A 110 3.93 -6.04 4.79
CA THR A 110 4.94 -6.59 3.88
C THR A 110 6.18 -7.11 4.59
N ILE A 111 6.51 -6.56 5.77
CA ILE A 111 7.64 -7.01 6.60
C ILE A 111 7.60 -8.51 6.93
N HIS A 112 6.41 -9.11 7.00
CA HIS A 112 6.27 -10.53 7.35
C HIS A 112 5.69 -11.40 6.24
N SER A 113 5.07 -10.80 5.21
CA SER A 113 4.73 -11.51 3.98
C SER A 113 4.76 -10.57 2.79
N ALA A 114 5.59 -10.89 1.79
CA ALA A 114 5.70 -10.12 0.56
C ALA A 114 4.38 -10.05 -0.22
N THR A 115 3.45 -10.98 -0.03
CA THR A 115 2.12 -10.94 -0.67
C THR A 115 1.31 -9.70 -0.29
N HIS A 116 1.56 -9.12 0.89
CA HIS A 116 0.87 -7.90 1.33
C HIS A 116 1.25 -6.67 0.50
N SER A 117 2.35 -6.72 -0.27
CA SER A 117 2.79 -5.60 -1.09
C SER A 117 1.76 -5.21 -2.16
N LEU A 118 0.95 -6.15 -2.67
CA LEU A 118 -0.15 -5.83 -3.60
C LEU A 118 -1.25 -4.98 -2.98
N GLY A 119 -1.34 -4.91 -1.66
CA GLY A 119 -2.25 -3.97 -1.02
C GLY A 119 -1.93 -2.51 -1.34
N LEU A 120 -0.66 -2.20 -1.63
CA LEU A 120 -0.23 -0.85 -2.01
C LEU A 120 -0.89 -0.40 -3.33
N PRO A 121 -0.71 -1.08 -4.48
CA PRO A 121 -1.36 -0.67 -5.72
C PRO A 121 -2.87 -0.90 -5.70
N LEU A 122 -3.40 -1.94 -5.05
CA LEU A 122 -4.84 -2.23 -5.13
C LEU A 122 -5.71 -1.25 -4.33
N TYR A 123 -5.29 -0.90 -3.10
CA TYR A 123 -6.02 0.06 -2.26
C TYR A 123 -5.49 1.49 -2.43
N GLY A 124 -4.18 1.66 -2.53
CA GLY A 124 -3.52 2.96 -2.50
C GLY A 124 -3.76 3.78 -3.76
N SER A 125 -3.70 3.16 -4.95
CA SER A 125 -3.96 3.87 -6.22
C SER A 125 -5.39 4.42 -6.28
N LEU A 126 -6.38 3.64 -5.83
CA LEU A 126 -7.77 4.06 -5.78
C LEU A 126 -8.00 5.13 -4.69
N ALA A 127 -7.33 5.02 -3.54
CA ALA A 127 -7.35 6.06 -2.52
C ALA A 127 -6.84 7.40 -3.05
N ILE A 128 -5.74 7.37 -3.81
CA ILE A 128 -5.15 8.54 -4.47
C ILE A 128 -6.11 9.11 -5.53
N ALA A 129 -6.74 8.26 -6.33
CA ALA A 129 -7.74 8.70 -7.29
C ALA A 129 -8.92 9.42 -6.58
N TYR A 130 -9.42 8.84 -5.49
CA TYR A 130 -10.49 9.47 -4.70
C TYR A 130 -10.09 10.80 -4.07
N ASP A 131 -8.87 10.95 -3.55
CA ASP A 131 -8.40 12.23 -3.00
C ASP A 131 -8.19 13.30 -4.10
N ARG A 132 -7.69 12.89 -5.27
CA ARG A 132 -7.34 13.82 -6.36
C ARG A 132 -8.55 14.33 -7.15
N ILE A 133 -9.45 13.45 -7.55
CA ILE A 133 -10.56 13.80 -8.47
C ILE A 133 -11.95 13.66 -7.83
N GLY A 134 -12.01 13.11 -6.61
CA GLY A 134 -13.25 12.97 -5.86
C GLY A 134 -13.94 11.62 -6.05
N VAL A 135 -14.68 11.21 -5.02
CA VAL A 135 -15.40 9.93 -4.98
C VAL A 135 -16.52 9.81 -6.03
N ASN A 136 -17.04 10.94 -6.50
CA ASN A 136 -18.17 10.99 -7.43
C ASN A 136 -17.76 10.99 -8.91
N SER A 137 -16.46 10.97 -9.22
CA SER A 137 -15.96 10.82 -10.59
C SER A 137 -16.39 9.49 -11.20
N SER A 138 -16.42 9.43 -12.53
CA SER A 138 -16.71 8.18 -13.22
C SER A 138 -15.64 7.13 -12.93
N TRP A 139 -16.01 5.86 -13.07
CA TRP A 139 -15.06 4.77 -12.87
C TRP A 139 -13.89 4.82 -13.86
N GLU A 140 -14.13 5.28 -15.09
CA GLU A 140 -13.09 5.43 -16.11
C GLU A 140 -12.05 6.49 -15.70
N GLU A 141 -12.49 7.64 -15.20
CA GLU A 141 -11.59 8.69 -14.71
C GLU A 141 -10.79 8.23 -13.49
N LEU A 142 -11.45 7.55 -12.55
CA LEU A 142 -10.79 6.96 -11.38
C LEU A 142 -9.75 5.92 -11.78
N LEU A 143 -10.07 5.05 -12.74
CA LEU A 143 -9.14 4.05 -13.26
C LEU A 143 -7.93 4.68 -13.94
N ARG A 144 -8.11 5.75 -14.71
CA ARG A 144 -7.00 6.46 -15.35
C ARG A 144 -6.00 6.98 -14.33
N VAL A 145 -6.48 7.65 -13.28
CA VAL A 145 -5.60 8.14 -12.20
C VAL A 145 -4.96 6.99 -11.43
N ALA A 146 -5.72 5.92 -11.17
CA ALA A 146 -5.20 4.76 -10.45
C ALA A 146 -4.13 4.00 -11.26
N GLU A 147 -4.30 3.88 -12.58
CA GLU A 147 -3.30 3.30 -13.48
C GLU A 147 -2.01 4.12 -13.50
N GLU A 148 -2.11 5.44 -13.70
CA GLU A 148 -0.95 6.34 -13.65
C GLU A 148 -0.19 6.19 -12.32
N GLU A 149 -0.92 6.04 -11.22
CA GLU A 149 -0.33 5.86 -9.90
C GLU A 149 0.31 4.48 -9.72
N CYS A 150 -0.26 3.41 -10.28
CA CYS A 150 0.37 2.10 -10.31
C CYS A 150 1.68 2.11 -11.11
N TRP A 151 1.75 2.85 -12.21
CA TRP A 151 3.01 3.02 -12.96
C TRP A 151 4.07 3.81 -12.19
N LYS A 152 3.67 4.80 -11.39
CA LYS A 152 4.59 5.49 -10.46
C LYS A 152 5.11 4.55 -9.37
N MET A 153 4.25 3.70 -8.84
CA MET A 153 4.64 2.65 -7.88
C MET A 153 5.64 1.67 -8.50
N ASP A 154 5.40 1.23 -9.75
CA ASP A 154 6.33 0.37 -10.51
C ASP A 154 7.69 1.05 -10.71
N ALA A 155 7.69 2.29 -11.20
CA ALA A 155 8.92 3.07 -11.38
C ALA A 155 9.68 3.26 -10.06
N ALA A 156 8.97 3.52 -8.96
CA ALA A 156 9.58 3.63 -7.64
C ALA A 156 10.21 2.32 -7.15
N LEU A 157 9.60 1.16 -7.47
CA LEU A 157 10.21 -0.14 -7.16
C LEU A 157 11.45 -0.39 -8.02
N ARG A 158 11.40 -0.07 -9.33
CA ARG A 158 12.56 -0.19 -10.22
C ARG A 158 13.75 0.64 -9.74
N ALA A 159 13.50 1.84 -9.24
CA ALA A 159 14.54 2.73 -8.75
C ALA A 159 15.31 2.18 -7.53
N VAL A 160 14.73 1.23 -6.79
CA VAL A 160 15.37 0.59 -5.63
C VAL A 160 15.58 -0.92 -5.83
N ALA A 161 15.32 -1.42 -7.04
CA ALA A 161 15.49 -2.83 -7.36
C ALA A 161 16.97 -3.20 -7.37
N VAL A 162 17.25 -4.42 -6.91
CA VAL A 162 18.59 -5.00 -6.88
C VAL A 162 18.76 -5.89 -8.11
N ASP A 163 19.76 -5.57 -8.93
CA ASP A 163 20.13 -6.39 -10.09
C ASP A 163 20.63 -7.76 -9.62
N ASN A 164 20.08 -8.82 -10.22
CA ASN A 164 20.42 -10.21 -9.90
C ASN A 164 20.35 -10.51 -8.38
N GLU A 165 19.31 -10.01 -7.71
CA GLU A 165 19.05 -10.25 -6.28
C GLU A 165 19.21 -11.74 -5.93
N PRO A 166 20.16 -12.11 -5.05
CA PRO A 166 20.47 -13.50 -4.74
C PRO A 166 19.35 -14.20 -3.94
N ASN A 167 18.50 -13.45 -3.23
CA ASN A 167 17.48 -14.01 -2.35
C ASN A 167 16.08 -13.42 -2.61
N PRO A 168 15.50 -13.67 -3.79
CA PRO A 168 14.18 -13.15 -4.12
C PRO A 168 13.11 -13.72 -3.20
N ALA A 169 12.09 -12.90 -2.90
CA ALA A 169 10.97 -13.31 -2.09
C ALA A 169 10.17 -14.40 -2.82
N LYS A 170 9.85 -15.48 -2.10
CA LYS A 170 8.88 -16.47 -2.58
C LYS A 170 7.48 -15.90 -2.41
N VAL A 171 6.84 -15.58 -3.52
CA VAL A 171 5.47 -15.04 -3.55
C VAL A 171 4.55 -16.00 -4.29
N ASN A 172 3.35 -16.21 -3.75
CA ASN A 172 2.28 -16.92 -4.43
C ASN A 172 1.05 -16.02 -4.41
N TRP A 173 0.69 -15.54 -5.58
CA TRP A 173 -0.40 -14.60 -5.75
C TRP A 173 -1.74 -15.32 -5.74
N LYS A 174 -2.63 -14.88 -4.85
CA LYS A 174 -4.04 -15.28 -4.82
C LYS A 174 -4.85 -14.12 -5.35
N CYS A 175 -4.80 -13.98 -6.67
CA CYS A 175 -5.53 -12.98 -7.43
C CYS A 175 -6.91 -13.50 -7.81
#